data_AF-A0A4Q1R212-F1
#
_entry.id   AF-A0A4Q1R212-F1
#
_cell.length_a   1.000
_cell.length_b   1.000
_cell.length_c   1.000
_cell.angle_alpha   90.00
_cell.angle_beta   90.00
_cell.angle_gamma   90.00
#
_symmetry.space_group_name_H-M   'P 1'
#
loop_
_entity.id
_entity.type
_entity.pdbx_description
1 polymer ?
#
loop_
_entity_poly.entity_id
_entity_poly.type
_entity_poly.pdbx_seq_one_letter_code
_entity_poly.pdbx_strand_id
1 'polypeptide(L)'
;MSHVDVVRAAFEAYLAQDRTAMDRLLAEDYVFTSPQDDHIGKAAFLEVCFPTADRLRRQVILDAVPLDDEQVCVRYEYELKTGERHRNVEVTTVRDGRLTETQVYFGGRFPQG
;
A
#
# COMPACT_ATOMS: atom_id res chain seq x y z
N MET A 1 -7.20 -14.35 -8.92
CA MET A 1 -7.13 -13.59 -7.65
C MET A 1 -8.20 -12.52 -7.72
N SER A 2 -8.97 -12.30 -6.65
CA SER A 2 -9.82 -11.11 -6.58
C SER A 2 -8.97 -9.85 -6.52
N HIS A 3 -9.54 -8.67 -6.80
CA HIS A 3 -8.81 -7.40 -6.62
C HIS A 3 -8.32 -7.22 -5.19
N VAL A 4 -9.12 -7.68 -4.21
CA VAL A 4 -8.72 -7.70 -2.79
C VAL A 4 -7.50 -8.59 -2.56
N ASP A 5 -7.43 -9.78 -3.19
CA ASP A 5 -6.27 -10.67 -3.06
C ASP A 5 -5.01 -10.06 -3.68
N VAL A 6 -5.14 -9.38 -4.82
CA VAL A 6 -4.03 -8.68 -5.49
C VAL A 6 -3.47 -7.58 -4.59
N VAL A 7 -4.34 -6.77 -3.97
CA VAL A 7 -3.93 -5.72 -3.05
C VAL A 7 -3.30 -6.30 -1.78
N ARG A 8 -3.87 -7.38 -1.22
CA ARG A 8 -3.24 -8.08 -0.07
C ARG A 8 -1.86 -8.62 -0.41
N ALA A 9 -1.68 -9.21 -1.60
CA ALA A 9 -0.39 -9.67 -2.07
C ALA A 9 0.63 -8.51 -2.21
N ALA A 10 0.19 -7.32 -2.62
CA ALA A 10 1.04 -6.14 -2.66
C ALA A 10 1.50 -5.69 -1.26
N PHE A 11 0.61 -5.69 -0.27
CA PHE A 11 0.97 -5.43 1.13
C PHE A 11 1.97 -6.46 1.67
N GLU A 12 1.77 -7.75 1.36
CA GLU A 12 2.70 -8.81 1.75
C GLU A 12 4.07 -8.64 1.09
N ALA A 13 4.12 -8.37 -0.21
CA ALA A 13 5.36 -8.10 -0.94
C ALA A 13 6.08 -6.85 -0.40
N TYR A 14 5.32 -5.81 -0.06
CA TYR A 14 5.85 -4.59 0.56
C TYR A 14 6.50 -4.88 1.91
N LEU A 15 5.81 -5.60 2.80
CA LEU A 15 6.34 -5.94 4.13
C LEU A 15 7.51 -6.91 4.09
N ALA A 16 7.49 -7.86 3.15
CA ALA A 16 8.59 -8.80 2.93
C ALA A 16 9.78 -8.17 2.20
N GLN A 17 9.65 -6.92 1.72
CA GLN A 17 10.60 -6.28 0.81
C GLN A 17 10.92 -7.15 -0.42
N ASP A 18 9.93 -7.93 -0.88
CA ASP A 18 10.06 -8.76 -2.08
C ASP A 18 9.88 -7.89 -3.31
N ARG A 19 11.00 -7.36 -3.79
CA ARG A 19 11.02 -6.51 -4.99
C ARG A 19 10.48 -7.23 -6.23
N THR A 20 10.75 -8.52 -6.37
CA THR A 20 10.35 -9.27 -7.57
C THR A 20 8.85 -9.52 -7.56
N ALA A 21 8.27 -9.84 -6.42
CA ALA A 21 6.82 -9.98 -6.27
C ALA A 21 6.12 -8.62 -6.50
N MET A 22 6.60 -7.55 -5.88
CA MET A 22 6.03 -6.21 -6.05
C MET A 22 6.08 -5.77 -7.52
N ASP A 23 7.21 -5.95 -8.20
CA ASP A 23 7.36 -5.53 -9.60
C ASP A 23 6.36 -6.21 -10.56
N ARG A 24 6.00 -7.47 -10.29
CA ARG A 24 4.98 -8.21 -11.07
C ARG A 24 3.56 -7.74 -10.81
N LEU A 25 3.29 -7.20 -9.62
CA LEU A 25 1.98 -6.71 -9.19
C LEU A 25 1.72 -5.28 -9.67
N LEU A 26 2.77 -4.48 -9.92
CA LEU A 26 2.62 -3.12 -10.44
C LEU A 26 2.51 -3.13 -11.97
N ALA A 27 1.48 -2.47 -12.50
CA ALA A 27 1.38 -2.17 -13.93
C ALA A 27 2.51 -1.24 -14.39
N GLU A 28 2.80 -1.24 -15.69
CA GLU A 28 3.89 -0.41 -16.24
C GLU A 28 3.60 1.08 -16.09
N ASP A 29 2.34 1.46 -16.24
CA ASP A 29 1.79 2.80 -16.08
C ASP A 29 1.32 3.10 -14.65
N TYR A 30 1.80 2.33 -13.65
CA TYR A 30 1.40 2.53 -12.26
C TYR A 30 1.77 3.92 -11.74
N VAL A 31 0.80 4.56 -11.08
CA VAL A 31 0.92 5.86 -10.42
C VAL A 31 0.61 5.75 -8.93
N PHE A 32 1.39 6.44 -8.10
CA PHE A 32 1.23 6.49 -6.65
C PHE A 32 1.09 7.92 -6.14
N THR A 33 0.15 8.13 -5.23
CA THR A 33 -0.07 9.40 -4.55
C THR A 33 -0.19 9.18 -3.04
N SER A 34 0.46 10.03 -2.26
CA SER A 34 0.38 10.12 -0.80
C SER A 34 0.37 11.58 -0.37
N PRO A 35 0.20 11.92 0.92
CA PRO A 35 0.36 13.31 1.36
C PRO A 35 1.78 13.86 1.17
N GLN A 36 2.76 13.01 0.87
CA GLN A 36 4.16 13.38 0.65
C GLN A 36 4.59 13.29 -0.82
N ASP A 37 3.82 12.59 -1.65
CA ASP A 37 4.17 12.26 -3.04
C ASP A 37 2.96 12.50 -3.95
N ASP A 38 3.15 13.19 -5.07
CA ASP A 38 2.07 13.52 -6.01
C ASP A 38 2.30 12.82 -7.35
N HIS A 39 1.44 11.83 -7.66
CA HIS A 39 1.42 11.10 -8.92
C HIS A 39 2.79 10.60 -9.40
N ILE A 40 3.59 10.02 -8.51
CA ILE A 40 4.89 9.44 -8.88
C ILE A 40 4.69 8.11 -9.60
N GLY A 41 5.52 7.84 -10.62
CA GLY A 41 5.44 6.59 -11.37
C GLY A 41 6.06 5.39 -10.66
N LYS A 42 5.84 4.18 -11.21
CA LYS A 42 6.39 2.89 -10.75
C LYS A 42 7.85 2.96 -10.31
N ALA A 43 8.74 3.47 -11.14
CA ALA A 43 10.18 3.52 -10.82
C ALA A 43 10.47 4.36 -9.56
N ALA A 44 9.83 5.53 -9.45
CA ALA A 44 9.99 6.42 -8.30
C ALA A 44 9.37 5.83 -7.02
N PHE A 45 8.18 5.25 -7.10
CA PHE A 45 7.56 4.53 -5.97
C PHE A 45 8.49 3.44 -5.44
N LEU A 46 9.06 2.68 -6.36
CA LEU A 46 9.96 1.57 -6.08
C LEU A 46 11.33 1.99 -5.51
N GLU A 47 11.77 3.22 -5.76
CA GLU A 47 13.01 3.78 -5.22
C GLU A 47 12.78 4.48 -3.87
N VAL A 48 11.67 5.20 -3.73
CA VAL A 48 11.42 6.12 -2.61
C VAL A 48 10.49 5.51 -1.56
N CYS A 49 9.33 4.99 -1.97
CA CYS A 49 8.28 4.55 -1.06
C CYS A 49 8.48 3.09 -0.62
N PHE A 50 8.78 2.19 -1.55
CA PHE A 50 8.97 0.76 -1.31
C PHE A 50 9.96 0.44 -0.16
N PRO A 51 11.16 1.06 -0.08
CA PRO A 51 12.09 0.77 1.02
C PRO A 51 11.64 1.31 2.39
N THR A 52 10.57 2.12 2.45
CA THR A 52 10.11 2.66 3.75
C THR A 52 9.47 1.59 4.65
N ALA A 53 9.21 0.38 4.14
CA ALA A 53 8.80 -0.76 4.96
C ALA A 53 9.83 -1.09 6.06
N ASP A 54 11.12 -0.78 5.85
CA ASP A 54 12.17 -0.95 6.85
C ASP A 54 11.94 -0.11 8.11
N ARG A 55 11.10 0.92 8.06
CA ARG A 55 10.73 1.73 9.23
C ARG A 55 9.67 1.04 10.10
N LEU A 56 8.96 0.07 9.52
CA LEU A 56 7.85 -0.62 10.16
C LEU A 56 8.38 -1.72 11.09
N ARG A 57 7.79 -1.81 12.27
CA ARG A 57 7.88 -2.99 13.14
C ARG A 57 6.79 -3.99 12.79
N ARG A 58 5.59 -3.50 12.46
CA ARG A 58 4.42 -4.30 12.09
C ARG A 58 3.45 -3.47 11.27
N GLN A 59 2.73 -4.10 10.36
CA GLN A 59 1.56 -3.55 9.69
C GLN A 59 0.46 -4.62 9.64
N VAL A 60 -0.80 -4.20 9.77
CA VAL A 60 -1.97 -5.07 9.80
C VAL A 60 -3.08 -4.44 8.99
N ILE A 61 -3.58 -5.17 7.99
CA ILE A 61 -4.82 -4.83 7.30
C ILE A 61 -5.98 -5.08 8.26
N LEU A 62 -6.76 -4.03 8.53
CA LEU A 62 -7.98 -4.09 9.32
C LEU A 62 -9.17 -4.46 8.44
N ASP A 63 -9.30 -3.79 7.30
CA ASP A 63 -10.32 -4.05 6.28
C ASP A 63 -9.71 -3.92 4.89
N ALA A 64 -10.21 -4.72 3.95
CA ALA A 64 -9.96 -4.54 2.53
C ALA A 64 -11.27 -4.85 1.82
N VAL A 65 -11.91 -3.83 1.25
CA VAL A 65 -13.25 -3.91 0.67
C VAL A 65 -13.26 -3.34 -0.75
N PRO A 66 -13.93 -3.98 -1.70
CA PRO A 66 -14.17 -3.37 -3.00
C PRO A 66 -14.99 -2.08 -2.83
N LEU A 67 -14.60 -1.00 -3.50
CA LEU A 67 -15.42 0.20 -3.64
C LEU A 67 -16.32 0.11 -4.87
N ASP A 68 -15.79 -0.49 -5.93
CA ASP A 68 -16.47 -0.78 -7.19
C ASP A 68 -15.84 -2.01 -7.86
N ASP A 69 -15.99 -2.14 -9.18
CA ASP A 69 -15.47 -3.26 -9.96
C ASP A 69 -13.94 -3.26 -10.11
N GLU A 70 -13.25 -2.12 -9.94
CA GLU A 70 -11.79 -1.99 -10.14
C GLU A 70 -11.05 -1.59 -8.86
N GLN A 71 -11.71 -0.88 -7.94
CA GLN A 71 -11.07 -0.25 -6.79
C GLN A 71 -11.26 -1.03 -5.50
N VAL A 72 -10.21 -1.06 -4.68
CA VAL A 72 -10.22 -1.62 -3.33
C VAL A 72 -9.82 -0.55 -2.34
N CYS A 73 -10.64 -0.34 -1.31
CA CYS A 73 -10.30 0.46 -0.15
C CYS A 73 -9.71 -0.43 0.94
N VAL A 74 -8.51 -0.10 1.39
CA VAL A 74 -7.81 -0.78 2.47
C VAL A 74 -7.67 0.15 3.65
N ARG A 75 -8.11 -0.30 4.82
CA ARG A 75 -7.79 0.34 6.08
C ARG A 75 -6.79 -0.52 6.82
N TYR A 76 -5.69 0.09 7.25
CA TYR A 76 -4.63 -0.64 7.94
C TYR A 76 -4.04 0.18 9.08
N GLU A 77 -3.45 -0.51 10.03
CA GLU A 77 -2.63 0.09 11.08
C GLU A 77 -1.19 -0.38 10.96
N TYR A 78 -0.25 0.47 11.40
CA TYR A 78 1.15 0.10 11.49
C TYR A 78 1.79 0.68 12.75
N GLU A 79 2.81 -0.03 13.23
CA GLU A 79 3.70 0.39 14.29
C GLU A 79 5.09 0.63 13.69
N LEU A 80 5.65 1.81 13.92
CA LEU A 80 7.03 2.14 13.57
C LEU A 80 8.01 1.52 14.56
N LYS A 81 9.27 1.32 14.15
CA LYS A 81 10.36 0.91 15.06
C LYS A 81 10.59 1.90 16.21
N THR A 82 10.12 3.15 16.09
CA THR A 82 10.10 4.16 17.16
C THR A 82 9.03 3.92 18.22
N GLY A 83 8.08 3.00 17.98
CA GLY A 83 6.93 2.71 18.83
C GLY A 83 5.67 3.52 18.51
N GLU A 84 5.75 4.48 17.57
CA GLU A 84 4.59 5.23 17.11
C GLU A 84 3.63 4.36 16.29
N ARG A 85 2.33 4.62 16.42
CA ARG A 85 1.27 3.86 15.76
C ARG A 85 0.34 4.76 14.99
N HIS A 86 0.02 4.36 13.77
CA HIS A 86 -0.80 5.13 12.84
C HIS A 86 -1.83 4.22 12.18
N ARG A 87 -2.91 4.84 11.70
CA ARG A 87 -3.91 4.21 10.84
C ARG A 87 -4.01 4.99 9.56
N ASN A 88 -3.92 4.31 8.44
CA ASN A 88 -4.08 4.90 7.13
C ASN A 88 -5.23 4.21 6.39
N VAL A 89 -5.71 4.91 5.37
CA VAL A 89 -6.57 4.35 4.33
C VAL A 89 -5.82 4.43 3.01
N GLU A 90 -5.95 3.42 2.18
CA GLU A 90 -5.48 3.42 0.80
C GLU A 90 -6.63 3.05 -0.13
N VAL A 91 -6.72 3.69 -1.29
CA VAL A 91 -7.56 3.25 -2.40
C VAL A 91 -6.67 2.82 -3.54
N THR A 92 -6.83 1.57 -3.99
CA THR A 92 -6.01 0.96 -5.03
C THR A 92 -6.88 0.52 -6.19
N THR A 93 -6.57 1.00 -7.39
CA THR A 93 -7.18 0.55 -8.64
C THR A 93 -6.43 -0.67 -9.17
N VAL A 94 -7.17 -1.75 -9.47
CA VAL A 94 -6.63 -3.00 -10.00
C VAL A 94 -7.23 -3.28 -11.37
N ARG A 95 -6.38 -3.52 -12.36
CA ARG A 95 -6.75 -3.93 -13.72
C ARG A 95 -5.85 -5.06 -14.18
N ASP A 96 -6.43 -6.06 -14.85
CA ASP A 96 -5.71 -7.24 -15.35
C ASP A 96 -4.81 -7.92 -14.29
N GLY A 97 -5.26 -7.91 -13.03
CA GLY A 97 -4.53 -8.49 -11.90
C GLY A 97 -3.30 -7.70 -11.44
N ARG A 98 -3.19 -6.42 -11.84
CA ARG A 98 -2.11 -5.51 -11.46
C ARG A 98 -2.63 -4.19 -10.91
N LEU A 99 -1.86 -3.57 -10.03
CA LEU A 99 -2.14 -2.24 -9.50
C LEU A 99 -1.79 -1.22 -10.57
N THR A 100 -2.75 -0.37 -10.93
CA THR A 100 -2.53 0.75 -11.86
C THR A 100 -2.47 2.08 -11.15
N GLU A 101 -3.12 2.21 -10.00
CA GLU A 101 -3.09 3.43 -9.20
C GLU A 101 -3.23 3.10 -7.72
N THR A 102 -2.48 3.79 -6.87
CA THR A 102 -2.66 3.79 -5.42
C THR A 102 -2.72 5.22 -4.90
N GLN A 103 -3.72 5.51 -4.08
CA GLN A 103 -3.84 6.76 -3.32
C GLN A 103 -3.89 6.46 -1.83
N VAL A 104 -2.90 6.96 -1.09
CA VAL A 104 -2.80 6.77 0.37
C VAL A 104 -3.22 8.04 1.09
N TYR A 105 -4.05 7.88 2.12
CA TYR A 105 -4.47 8.93 3.05
C TYR A 105 -3.90 8.62 4.44
N PHE A 106 -2.98 9.47 4.90
CA PHE A 106 -2.37 9.30 6.21
C PHE A 106 -3.36 9.70 7.30
N GLY A 107 -3.57 8.82 8.27
CA GLY A 107 -4.30 9.16 9.49
C GLY A 107 -3.37 9.47 10.66
N GLY A 108 -3.99 9.97 11.73
CA GLY A 108 -3.28 10.41 12.91
C GLY A 108 -2.65 9.28 13.72
N ARG A 109 -1.76 9.67 14.63
CA ARG A 109 -1.25 8.81 15.69
C ARG A 109 -2.40 8.40 16.62
N PHE A 110 -2.41 7.14 17.08
CA PHE A 110 -3.38 6.67 18.07
C PHE A 110 -2.71 5.98 19.27
N PRO A 111 -3.29 6.07 20.49
CA PRO A 111 -2.71 5.47 21.69
C PRO A 111 -2.83 3.94 21.72
N GLN A 112 -2.04 3.29 22.59
CA GLN A 112 -2.33 1.93 23.03
C GLN A 112 -3.70 1.93 23.73
N GLY A 113 -4.59 1.04 23.30
CA GLY A 113 -5.76 0.68 24.09
C GLY A 113 -5.35 -0.02 25.38
#